data_AF-A0A7V8NLY2-F1
#
_entry.id   AF-A0A7V8NLY2-F1
#
_cell.length_a   1.000
_cell.length_b   1.000
_cell.length_c   1.000
_cell.angle_alpha   90.00
_cell.angle_beta   90.00
_cell.angle_gamma   90.00
#
_symmetry.space_group_name_H-M   'P 1'
#
loop_
_entity.id
_entity.type
_entity.pdbx_description
1 polymer ?
#
loop_
_entity_poly.entity_id
_entity_poly.type
_entity_poly.pdbx_seq_one_letter_code
_entity_poly.pdbx_strand_id
1 'polypeptide(L)'
;MIRGIRSWKSRHKAVAGAALALLSGLGFGAFRMASSAVAIPTAEVQRKDFVDTLEIKGEVKALRSKVIAAPYGAGDLQIVSLVANAAKVKKGDLLVQFDATTMKQKLAQDQSGAKSAEAEINQSQAAARLKE
;
A
#
# COMPACT_ATOMS: atom_id res chain seq x y z
N MET A 1 -104.64 57.74 -6.87
CA MET A 1 -104.00 58.36 -8.05
C MET A 1 -102.60 57.77 -8.26
N ILE A 2 -102.38 57.19 -9.45
CA ILE A 2 -101.13 57.20 -10.25
C ILE A 2 -99.88 56.44 -9.72
N ARG A 3 -99.75 55.18 -10.18
CA ARG A 3 -98.74 54.64 -11.14
C ARG A 3 -97.24 54.89 -10.86
N GLY A 4 -96.45 53.80 -10.75
CA GLY A 4 -94.98 53.89 -10.72
C GLY A 4 -94.23 52.56 -10.88
N ILE A 5 -94.19 52.01 -12.10
CA ILE A 5 -93.34 50.89 -12.52
C ILE A 5 -91.87 51.34 -12.53
N ARG A 6 -91.03 50.85 -11.60
CA ARG A 6 -89.57 51.03 -11.58
C ARG A 6 -88.95 50.07 -10.55
N SER A 7 -88.01 49.16 -10.79
CA SER A 7 -87.29 48.74 -11.99
C SER A 7 -86.83 47.28 -11.79
N TRP A 8 -87.29 46.39 -12.67
CA TRP A 8 -86.83 44.98 -12.79
C TRP A 8 -85.29 44.87 -12.80
N LYS A 9 -84.60 45.92 -13.26
CA LYS A 9 -83.14 46.03 -13.38
C LYS A 9 -82.36 46.09 -12.05
N SER A 10 -82.95 46.52 -10.93
CA SER A 10 -82.19 46.69 -9.66
C SER A 10 -81.99 45.37 -8.91
N ARG A 11 -82.97 44.47 -8.96
CA ARG A 11 -82.88 43.13 -8.34
C ARG A 11 -81.82 42.26 -9.03
N HIS A 12 -81.72 42.33 -10.36
CA HIS A 12 -80.67 41.63 -11.12
C HIS A 12 -79.26 42.12 -10.79
N LYS A 13 -79.07 43.41 -10.49
CA LYS A 13 -77.77 43.95 -10.07
C LYS A 13 -77.35 43.44 -8.69
N ALA A 14 -78.29 43.33 -7.74
CA ALA A 14 -78.01 42.78 -6.41
C ALA A 14 -77.70 41.27 -6.46
N VAL A 15 -78.45 40.51 -7.26
CA VAL A 15 -78.19 39.07 -7.47
C VAL A 15 -76.84 38.86 -8.17
N ALA A 16 -76.49 39.67 -9.18
CA ALA A 16 -75.19 39.60 -9.84
C ALA A 16 -74.03 39.94 -8.88
N GLY A 17 -74.21 40.93 -8.01
CA GLY A 17 -73.22 41.28 -6.98
C GLY A 17 -73.02 40.16 -5.96
N ALA A 18 -74.09 39.55 -5.46
CA ALA A 18 -74.01 38.43 -4.53
C ALA A 18 -73.38 37.19 -5.19
N ALA A 19 -73.71 36.90 -6.45
CA ALA A 19 -73.09 35.83 -7.21
C ALA A 19 -71.59 36.05 -7.41
N LEU A 20 -71.17 37.28 -7.73
CA LEU A 20 -69.76 37.64 -7.85
C LEU A 20 -69.01 37.51 -6.51
N ALA A 21 -69.61 37.92 -5.40
CA ALA A 21 -69.03 37.78 -4.07
C ALA A 21 -68.90 36.31 -3.63
N LEU A 22 -69.89 35.47 -3.98
CA LEU A 22 -69.83 34.03 -3.74
C LEU A 22 -68.77 33.36 -4.60
N LEU A 23 -68.69 33.71 -5.89
CA LEU A 23 -67.67 33.17 -6.80
C LEU A 23 -66.26 33.59 -6.39
N SER A 24 -66.06 34.84 -5.96
CA SER A 24 -64.76 35.29 -5.47
C SER A 24 -64.41 34.66 -4.12
N GLY A 25 -65.37 34.50 -3.22
CA GLY A 25 -65.18 33.79 -1.94
C GLY A 25 -64.82 32.32 -2.13
N LEU A 26 -65.53 31.62 -3.03
CA LEU A 26 -65.24 30.23 -3.40
C LEU A 26 -63.89 30.10 -4.10
N GLY A 27 -63.58 31.02 -5.03
CA GLY A 27 -62.28 31.05 -5.72
C GLY A 27 -61.10 31.29 -4.77
N PHE A 28 -61.24 32.22 -3.81
CA PHE A 28 -60.23 32.50 -2.81
C PHE A 28 -60.04 31.34 -1.83
N GLY A 29 -61.15 30.71 -1.40
CA GLY A 29 -61.11 29.51 -0.56
C GLY A 29 -60.40 28.34 -1.23
N ALA A 30 -60.71 28.08 -2.51
CA ALA A 30 -60.06 27.04 -3.30
C ALA A 30 -58.56 27.32 -3.51
N PHE A 31 -58.19 28.57 -3.82
CA PHE A 31 -56.78 28.94 -4.03
C PHE A 31 -55.96 28.82 -2.75
N ARG A 32 -56.53 29.18 -1.60
CA ARG A 32 -55.85 29.05 -0.30
C ARG A 32 -55.68 27.59 0.13
N MET A 33 -56.59 26.71 -0.26
CA MET A 33 -56.50 25.27 0.01
C MET A 33 -55.56 24.54 -0.97
N ALA A 34 -55.39 25.07 -2.18
CA ALA A 34 -54.48 24.56 -3.20
C ALA A 34 -52.99 24.92 -2.95
N SER A 35 -52.71 25.70 -1.90
CA SER A 35 -51.34 25.94 -1.44
C SER A 35 -50.75 24.67 -0.83
N SER A 36 -50.18 23.81 -1.68
CA SER A 36 -49.47 22.60 -1.27
C SER A 36 -48.30 22.95 -0.35
N ALA A 37 -48.22 22.28 0.80
CA ALA A 37 -47.06 22.37 1.67
C ALA A 37 -45.80 21.95 0.90
N VAL A 38 -44.74 22.76 0.99
CA VAL A 38 -43.46 22.47 0.33
C VAL A 38 -42.90 21.18 0.91
N ALA A 39 -42.81 20.13 0.10
CA ALA A 39 -42.24 18.86 0.50
C ALA A 39 -40.72 18.98 0.57
N ILE A 40 -40.17 19.03 1.79
CA ILE A 40 -38.72 19.04 2.02
C ILE A 40 -38.25 17.58 2.18
N PRO A 41 -37.32 17.10 1.34
CA PRO A 41 -36.79 15.75 1.49
C PRO A 41 -36.01 15.65 2.81
N THR A 42 -36.38 14.66 3.63
CA THR A 42 -35.69 14.33 4.87
C THR A 42 -35.28 12.86 4.85
N ALA A 43 -34.30 12.50 5.69
CA ALA A 43 -33.84 11.14 5.86
C ALA A 43 -33.71 10.82 7.36
N GLU A 44 -33.96 9.56 7.73
CA GLU A 44 -33.84 9.09 9.10
C GLU A 44 -32.35 8.86 9.45
N VAL A 45 -31.89 9.49 10.52
CA VAL A 45 -30.52 9.32 11.03
C VAL A 45 -30.49 8.17 12.03
N GLN A 46 -29.70 7.13 11.74
CA GLN A 46 -29.50 5.99 12.62
C GLN A 46 -28.06 5.93 13.11
N ARG A 47 -27.87 5.75 14.43
CA ARG A 47 -26.54 5.51 15.01
C ARG A 47 -26.18 4.03 14.84
N LYS A 48 -25.12 3.77 14.10
CA LYS A 48 -24.58 2.44 13.81
C LYS A 48 -23.05 2.47 13.94
N ASP A 49 -22.45 1.29 13.92
CA ASP A 49 -20.99 1.16 13.92
C ASP A 49 -20.42 1.73 12.61
N PHE A 50 -19.44 2.61 12.75
CA PHE A 50 -18.70 3.22 11.65
C PHE A 50 -17.24 2.80 11.77
N VAL A 51 -16.76 2.05 10.78
CA VAL A 51 -15.37 1.58 10.72
C VAL A 51 -14.64 2.43 9.69
N ASP A 52 -13.70 3.25 10.16
CA ASP A 52 -12.79 4.00 9.31
C ASP A 52 -11.56 3.14 8.98
N THR A 53 -11.29 2.93 7.69
CA THR A 53 -10.20 2.07 7.23
C THR A 53 -9.29 2.87 6.30
N LEU A 54 -8.00 2.93 6.65
CA LEU A 54 -6.97 3.55 5.82
C LEU A 54 -6.14 2.46 5.13
N GLU A 55 -6.21 2.40 3.81
CA GLU A 55 -5.35 1.53 3.01
C GLU A 55 -4.00 2.19 2.77
N ILE A 56 -2.93 1.55 3.25
CA ILE A 56 -1.56 2.01 3.03
C ILE A 56 -0.92 1.08 1.99
N LYS A 57 -0.40 1.67 0.91
CA LYS A 57 0.36 0.96 -0.12
C LYS A 57 1.85 1.13 0.16
N GLY A 58 2.61 0.06 -0.05
CA GLY A 58 4.06 0.06 0.14
C GLY A 58 4.72 -1.08 -0.63
N GLU A 59 6.04 -1.09 -0.60
CA GLU A 59 6.85 -2.10 -1.27
C GLU A 59 7.53 -3.02 -0.26
N VAL A 60 7.67 -4.29 -0.62
CA VAL A 60 8.40 -5.28 0.19
C VAL A 60 9.87 -5.25 -0.20
N LYS A 61 10.76 -5.10 0.78
CA LYS A 61 12.21 -5.19 0.61
C LYS A 61 12.78 -6.37 1.37
N ALA A 62 13.88 -6.91 0.86
CA ALA A 62 14.60 -8.00 1.51
C ALA A 62 15.08 -7.56 2.90
N LEU A 63 14.74 -8.32 3.94
CA LEU A 63 15.21 -8.05 5.31
C LEU A 63 16.74 -8.11 5.42
N ARG A 64 17.37 -8.99 4.63
CA ARG A 64 18.82 -9.15 4.54
C ARG A 64 19.20 -9.43 3.09
N SER A 65 20.18 -8.69 2.58
CA SER A 65 20.78 -8.91 1.27
C SER A 65 22.29 -8.91 1.41
N LYS A 66 22.96 -9.93 0.88
CA LYS A 66 24.42 -10.04 0.91
C LYS A 66 24.91 -10.59 -0.42
N VAL A 67 25.86 -9.87 -1.02
CA VAL A 67 26.59 -10.33 -2.21
C VAL A 67 27.71 -11.26 -1.74
N ILE A 68 27.77 -12.45 -2.32
CA ILE A 68 28.86 -13.40 -2.11
C ILE A 68 29.78 -13.30 -3.32
N ALA A 69 31.02 -12.89 -3.08
CA ALA A 69 32.05 -12.78 -4.10
C ALA A 69 33.04 -13.95 -4.00
N ALA A 70 33.72 -14.25 -5.11
CA ALA A 70 34.79 -15.22 -5.12
C ALA A 70 35.99 -14.75 -4.28
N PRO A 71 36.79 -15.67 -3.70
CA PRO A 71 37.97 -15.30 -2.92
C PRO A 71 39.01 -14.54 -3.76
N TYR A 72 39.54 -13.46 -3.20
CA TYR A 72 40.61 -12.68 -3.82
C TYR A 72 41.94 -13.43 -3.76
N GLY A 73 42.79 -13.26 -4.78
CA GLY A 73 44.16 -13.80 -4.79
C GLY A 73 44.27 -15.30 -5.08
N ALA A 74 43.18 -15.96 -5.47
CA ALA A 74 43.18 -17.39 -5.79
C ALA A 74 43.55 -17.72 -7.26
N GLY A 75 43.99 -16.72 -8.04
CA GLY A 75 44.39 -16.89 -9.43
C GLY A 75 43.20 -17.17 -10.36
N ASP A 76 43.44 -18.01 -11.37
CA ASP A 76 42.39 -18.48 -12.29
C ASP A 76 41.48 -19.49 -11.57
N LEU A 77 40.27 -19.04 -11.25
CA LEU A 77 39.25 -19.84 -10.58
C LEU A 77 38.34 -20.54 -11.58
N GLN A 78 38.39 -21.87 -11.61
CA GLN A 78 37.46 -22.69 -12.38
C GLN A 78 36.37 -23.26 -11.48
N ILE A 79 35.10 -23.11 -11.87
CA ILE A 79 33.95 -23.65 -11.13
C ILE A 79 33.78 -25.14 -11.46
N VAL A 80 33.80 -25.98 -10.43
CA VAL A 80 33.54 -27.42 -10.50
C VAL A 80 32.07 -27.73 -10.17
N SER A 81 31.50 -27.00 -9.22
CA SER A 81 30.11 -27.17 -8.81
C SER A 81 29.50 -25.83 -8.43
N LEU A 82 28.23 -25.65 -8.78
CA LEU A 82 27.45 -24.46 -8.51
C LEU A 82 26.05 -24.88 -8.07
N VAL A 83 25.57 -24.28 -6.98
CA VAL A 83 24.19 -24.48 -6.53
C VAL A 83 23.20 -23.95 -7.59
N ALA A 84 22.05 -24.61 -7.71
CA ALA A 84 21.02 -24.18 -8.66
C ALA A 84 20.53 -22.75 -8.36
N ASN A 85 20.20 -22.02 -9.43
CA ASN A 85 19.64 -20.67 -9.32
C ASN A 85 18.36 -20.69 -8.48
N ALA A 86 18.18 -19.65 -7.65
CA ALA A 86 17.06 -19.48 -6.73
C ALA A 86 16.87 -20.62 -5.70
N ALA A 87 17.87 -21.48 -5.50
CA ALA A 87 17.85 -22.48 -4.43
C ALA A 87 17.81 -21.81 -3.05
N LYS A 88 17.02 -22.40 -2.14
CA LYS A 88 17.03 -22.00 -0.72
C LYS A 88 18.26 -22.59 -0.05
N VAL A 89 19.11 -21.71 0.49
CA VAL A 89 20.37 -22.08 1.16
C VAL A 89 20.41 -21.54 2.58
N LYS A 90 21.18 -22.19 3.44
CA LYS A 90 21.43 -21.82 4.82
C LYS A 90 22.87 -21.36 5.00
N LYS A 91 23.15 -20.73 6.14
CA LYS A 91 24.51 -20.35 6.52
C LYS A 91 25.38 -21.61 6.62
N GLY A 92 26.48 -21.62 5.89
CA GLY A 92 27.44 -22.73 5.88
C GLY A 92 27.27 -23.67 4.68
N ASP A 93 26.19 -23.53 3.91
CA ASP A 93 25.99 -24.36 2.71
C ASP A 93 27.03 -24.01 1.63
N LEU A 94 27.46 -25.03 0.89
CA LEU A 94 28.36 -24.87 -0.24
C LEU A 94 27.59 -24.27 -1.43
N LEU A 95 27.95 -23.03 -1.80
CA LEU A 95 27.33 -22.34 -2.94
C LEU A 95 28.09 -22.60 -4.25
N VAL A 96 29.42 -22.49 -4.18
CA VAL A 96 30.31 -22.63 -5.33
C VAL A 96 31.53 -23.43 -4.88
N GLN A 97 31.90 -24.43 -5.65
CA GLN A 97 33.15 -25.14 -5.49
C GLN A 97 34.07 -24.80 -6.65
N PHE A 98 35.28 -24.35 -6.32
CA PHE A 98 36.33 -24.08 -7.29
C PHE A 98 37.35 -25.23 -7.32
N ASP A 99 38.02 -25.41 -8.45
CA ASP A 99 39.17 -26.30 -8.54
C ASP A 99 40.31 -25.75 -7.65
N ALA A 100 40.78 -26.60 -6.73
CA ALA A 100 41.79 -26.25 -5.75
C ALA A 100 43.19 -26.80 -6.10
N THR A 101 43.39 -27.38 -7.29
CA THR A 101 44.63 -28.08 -7.66
C THR A 101 45.87 -27.18 -7.54
N THR A 102 45.83 -25.99 -8.15
CA THR A 102 46.93 -25.01 -8.11
C THR A 102 47.20 -24.52 -6.68
N MET A 103 46.13 -24.21 -5.93
CA MET A 103 46.22 -23.77 -4.54
C MET A 103 46.82 -24.85 -3.62
N LYS A 104 46.45 -26.11 -3.82
CA LYS A 104 47.01 -27.25 -3.06
C LYS A 104 48.49 -27.46 -3.35
N GLN A 105 48.90 -27.35 -4.61
CA GLN A 105 50.31 -27.44 -4.99
C GLN A 105 51.13 -26.31 -4.35
N LYS A 106 50.62 -25.07 -4.41
CA LYS A 106 51.26 -23.93 -3.78
C LYS A 106 51.39 -24.11 -2.26
N LEU A 107 50.31 -24.56 -1.60
CA LEU A 107 50.31 -24.85 -0.17
C LEU A 107 51.38 -25.91 0.19
N ALA A 108 51.49 -26.98 -0.59
CA ALA A 108 52.48 -28.03 -0.37
C ALA A 108 53.92 -27.51 -0.52
N GLN A 109 54.15 -26.64 -1.51
CA GLN A 109 55.45 -25.99 -1.72
C GLN A 109 55.81 -25.08 -0.54
N ASP A 110 54.87 -24.22 -0.13
CA ASP A 110 55.07 -23.26 0.96
C ASP A 110 55.31 -23.99 2.30
N GLN A 111 54.58 -25.09 2.55
CA GLN A 111 54.80 -25.96 3.73
C GLN A 111 56.18 -26.63 3.72
N SER A 112 56.65 -27.07 2.55
CA SER A 112 57.97 -27.68 2.41
C SER A 112 59.08 -26.65 2.68
N GLY A 113 58.93 -25.44 2.15
CA GLY A 113 59.84 -24.32 2.42
C GLY A 113 59.88 -23.95 3.91
N ALA A 114 58.72 -23.86 4.56
CA ALA A 114 58.63 -23.58 5.99
C ALA A 114 59.34 -24.64 6.83
N LYS A 115 59.14 -25.93 6.53
CA LYS A 115 59.82 -27.03 7.23
C LYS A 115 61.34 -27.00 7.07
N SER A 116 61.82 -26.70 5.86
CA SER A 116 63.27 -26.58 5.62
C SER A 116 63.89 -25.44 6.42
N ALA A 117 63.23 -24.27 6.44
CA ALA A 117 63.69 -23.13 7.22
C ALA A 117 63.68 -23.43 8.74
N GLU A 118 62.64 -24.12 9.23
CA GLU A 118 62.56 -24.52 10.64
C GLU A 118 63.67 -25.52 11.02
N ALA A 119 63.99 -26.47 10.13
CA ALA A 119 65.11 -27.39 10.32
C ALA A 119 66.45 -26.67 10.38
N GLU A 120 66.69 -25.68 9.53
CA GLU A 120 67.90 -24.85 9.52
C GLU A 120 68.06 -24.04 10.81
N ILE A 121 66.96 -23.46 11.32
CA ILE A 121 66.93 -22.76 12.61
C ILE A 121 67.29 -23.73 13.75
N ASN A 122 66.67 -24.91 13.78
CA ASN A 122 66.92 -25.90 14.82
C ASN A 122 68.38 -26.39 14.80
N GLN A 123 68.95 -26.61 13.63
CA GLN A 123 70.37 -26.95 13.47
C GLN A 123 71.28 -25.82 13.97
N SER A 124 70.98 -24.58 13.60
CA SER A 124 71.75 -23.40 14.02
C SER A 124 71.73 -23.22 15.54
N GLN A 125 70.56 -23.41 16.18
CA GLN A 125 70.42 -23.36 17.64
C GLN A 125 71.17 -24.50 18.33
N ALA A 126 71.10 -25.72 17.79
CA ALA A 126 71.84 -26.86 18.33
C ALA A 126 73.36 -26.63 18.24
N ALA A 127 73.85 -26.10 17.12
CA ALA A 127 75.26 -25.77 16.93
C ALA A 127 75.73 -24.65 17.89
N ALA A 128 74.88 -23.67 18.19
CA ALA A 128 75.19 -22.62 19.16
C ALA A 128 75.33 -23.19 20.58
N ARG A 129 74.44 -24.10 21.00
CA ARG A 129 74.49 -24.76 22.32
C ARG A 129 75.72 -25.64 22.54
N LEU A 130 76.36 -26.12 21.47
CA LEU A 130 77.59 -26.92 21.56
C LEU A 130 78.87 -26.07 21.68
N LYS A 131 78.79 -24.76 21.46
CA LYS A 131 79.93 -23.84 21.51
C LYS A 131 80.07 -23.08 22.83
N GLU A 132 79.05 -23.14 23.70
CA GLU A 132 79.14 -22.73 25.11
C GLU A 132 79.58 -23.91 25.98
#